data_AF-A0A4S4MLL1-F1
#
_entry.id   AF-A0A4S4MLL1-F1
#
_cell.length_a   1.000
_cell.length_b   1.000
_cell.length_c   1.000
_cell.angle_alpha   90.00
_cell.angle_beta   90.00
_cell.angle_gamma   90.00
#
_symmetry.space_group_name_H-M   'P 1'
#
loop_
_entity.id
_entity.type
_entity.pdbx_description
1 polymer ?
#
loop_
_entity_poly.entity_id
_entity_poly.type
_entity_poly.pdbx_seq_one_letter_code
_entity_poly.pdbx_strand_id
1 'polypeptide(L)'
;MITLSPSSLCDVCAEEYGPHNYPHCIPCGHVLCLSCCNSIVQKTNPKHAPACPFCRETFTGDSVRMIRIDFSPSGSGWTTPKQQCIPGVYDNIVDDTEDDVLVSGLKTRTDAKVLEHKVARIAAKKCSVEEVQALHKELQEWLTVNKIGDKATSLHLSALLLRAILMNHVAHSEATKSSRSAERLLRDQVEQAEAAKAKLDTELRSLRSQFSQTAQESLHLRSELSRYTWVLLTGAFSIGDPHIAQVQGDFSYVSYSVSTA
;
A
#
# COMPACT_ATOMS: atom_id res chain seq x y z
N MET A 1 8.73 11.36 -16.63
CA MET A 1 8.80 11.89 -15.26
C MET A 1 9.25 10.74 -14.38
N ILE A 2 10.43 10.85 -13.75
CA ILE A 2 10.89 9.82 -12.81
C ILE A 2 10.15 10.07 -11.50
N THR A 3 9.25 9.16 -11.13
CA THR A 3 8.49 9.24 -9.88
C THR A 3 9.25 8.44 -8.83
N LEU A 4 9.92 9.11 -7.90
CA LEU A 4 10.59 8.46 -6.78
C LEU A 4 9.55 8.23 -5.67
N SER A 5 9.49 6.99 -5.15
CA SER A 5 8.65 6.71 -3.99
C SER A 5 9.24 7.42 -2.76
N PRO A 6 8.41 7.81 -1.77
CA PRO A 6 8.90 8.38 -0.51
C PRO A 6 9.94 7.51 0.20
N SER A 7 9.92 6.20 -0.05
CA SER A 7 10.85 5.20 0.50
C SER A 7 12.06 4.89 -0.41
N SER A 8 12.32 5.72 -1.42
CA SER A 8 13.47 5.51 -2.31
C SER A 8 14.78 5.77 -1.55
N LEU A 9 15.78 4.91 -1.77
CA LEU A 9 17.09 4.98 -1.12
C LEU A 9 18.18 5.31 -2.13
N CYS A 10 19.31 5.83 -1.67
CA CYS A 10 20.52 5.96 -2.47
C CYS A 10 21.17 4.59 -2.67
N ASP A 11 21.38 4.16 -3.92
CA ASP A 11 21.94 2.84 -4.24
C ASP A 11 23.42 2.66 -3.83
N VAL A 12 24.10 3.71 -3.36
CA VAL A 12 25.51 3.66 -2.89
C VAL A 12 25.63 3.60 -1.37
N CYS A 13 24.92 4.47 -0.64
CA CYS A 13 24.97 4.50 0.83
C CYS A 13 23.77 3.84 1.51
N ALA A 14 22.75 3.44 0.75
CA ALA A 14 21.46 2.91 1.23
C ALA A 14 20.68 3.86 2.17
N GLU A 15 21.00 5.15 2.19
CA GLU A 15 20.27 6.15 2.97
C GLU A 15 19.00 6.60 2.24
N GLU A 16 17.94 6.83 3.00
CA GLU A 16 16.65 7.30 2.50
C GLU A 16 16.74 8.74 1.99
N TYR A 17 16.07 9.02 0.88
CA TYR A 17 15.95 10.38 0.38
C TYR A 17 14.98 11.19 1.24
N GLY A 18 15.38 12.40 1.61
CA GLY A 18 14.62 13.24 2.54
C GLY A 18 15.04 14.71 2.50
N PRO A 19 14.46 15.54 3.39
CA PRO A 19 14.79 16.97 3.49
C PRO A 19 16.27 17.28 3.77
N HIS A 20 17.02 16.30 4.26
CA HIS A 20 18.46 16.39 4.53
C HIS A 20 19.31 15.59 3.53
N ASN A 21 18.68 14.83 2.64
CA ASN A 21 19.34 13.93 1.70
C ASN A 21 18.60 13.94 0.36
N TYR A 22 18.81 14.98 -0.44
CA TYR A 22 18.12 15.13 -1.72
C TYR A 22 18.71 14.22 -2.80
N PRO A 23 17.88 13.62 -3.66
CA PRO A 23 18.37 12.86 -4.80
C PRO A 23 18.94 13.79 -5.87
N HIS A 24 20.05 13.35 -6.47
CA HIS A 24 20.74 14.04 -7.54
C HIS A 24 20.90 13.09 -8.72
N CYS A 25 20.65 13.59 -9.92
CA CYS A 25 20.86 12.88 -11.17
C CYS A 25 22.23 13.25 -11.75
N ILE A 26 22.99 12.25 -12.18
CA ILE A 26 24.21 12.43 -13.00
C ILE A 26 23.87 12.28 -14.49
N PRO A 27 24.74 12.69 -15.44
CA PRO A 27 24.42 12.73 -16.88
C PRO A 27 23.86 11.43 -17.48
N CYS A 28 24.29 10.28 -16.97
CA CYS A 28 23.83 8.97 -17.41
C CYS A 28 22.41 8.59 -16.92
N GLY A 29 21.74 9.43 -16.13
CA GLY A 29 20.39 9.20 -15.63
C GLY A 29 20.29 8.45 -14.29
N HIS A 30 21.40 7.96 -13.71
CA HIS A 30 21.38 7.31 -12.40
C HIS A 30 21.23 8.35 -11.28
N VAL A 31 20.54 7.95 -10.21
CA VAL A 31 20.20 8.82 -9.08
C VAL A 31 21.01 8.43 -7.84
N LEU A 32 21.71 9.40 -7.26
CA LEU A 32 22.56 9.25 -6.08
C LEU A 32 22.31 10.39 -5.10
N CYS A 33 22.70 10.25 -3.84
CA CYS A 33 22.77 11.42 -2.95
C CYS A 33 23.99 12.30 -3.23
N LEU A 34 23.92 13.58 -2.85
CA LEU A 34 25.00 14.56 -3.08
C LEU A 34 26.32 14.14 -2.41
N SER A 35 26.26 13.56 -1.22
CA SER A 35 27.43 13.06 -0.48
C SER A 35 28.15 11.95 -1.26
N CYS A 36 27.40 11.02 -1.86
CA CYS A 36 27.95 9.96 -2.71
C CYS A 36 28.55 10.51 -3.99
N CYS A 37 27.88 11.46 -4.68
CA CYS A 37 28.44 12.13 -5.85
C CYS A 37 29.78 12.81 -5.54
N ASN A 38 29.85 13.60 -4.47
CA ASN A 38 31.07 14.29 -4.06
C ASN A 38 32.18 13.31 -3.66
N SER A 39 31.83 12.23 -2.95
CA SER A 39 32.79 11.19 -2.57
C SER A 39 33.40 10.50 -3.77
N ILE A 40 32.60 10.20 -4.81
CA ILE A 40 33.11 9.62 -6.05
C ILE A 40 34.05 10.60 -6.74
N VAL A 41 33.67 11.87 -6.88
CA VAL A 41 34.51 12.89 -7.52
C VAL A 41 35.83 13.12 -6.77
N GLN A 42 35.79 13.17 -5.44
CA GLN A 42 36.97 13.45 -4.60
C GLN A 42 37.91 12.24 -4.44
N LYS A 43 37.36 11.02 -4.35
CA LYS A 43 38.15 9.79 -4.14
C LYS A 43 38.66 9.18 -5.45
N THR A 44 38.13 9.59 -6.60
CA THR A 44 38.66 9.14 -7.88
C THR A 44 40.09 9.65 -8.03
N ASN A 45 41.01 8.75 -8.38
CA ASN A 45 42.40 9.10 -8.63
C ASN A 45 42.47 10.21 -9.71
N PRO A 46 43.28 11.27 -9.54
CA PRO A 46 43.36 12.38 -10.50
C PRO A 46 43.77 11.95 -11.92
N LYS A 47 44.32 10.74 -12.10
CA LYS A 47 44.61 10.15 -13.42
C LYS A 47 43.37 9.57 -14.14
N HIS A 48 42.23 9.48 -13.45
CA HIS A 48 40.99 8.92 -13.97
C HIS A 48 39.84 9.91 -13.82
N ALA A 49 38.93 9.93 -14.79
CA ALA A 49 37.70 10.70 -14.67
C ALA A 49 36.73 9.98 -13.72
N PRO A 50 36.03 10.69 -12.81
CA PRO A 50 34.98 10.11 -11.99
C PRO A 50 33.90 9.48 -12.87
N ALA A 51 33.45 8.28 -12.51
CA ALA A 51 32.52 7.51 -13.32
C ALA A 51 31.36 6.94 -12.49
N CYS A 52 30.20 6.80 -13.11
CA CYS A 52 29.02 6.21 -12.50
C CYS A 52 29.33 4.76 -12.02
N PRO A 53 28.99 4.37 -10.77
CA PRO A 53 29.23 3.01 -10.28
C PRO A 53 28.42 1.93 -11.01
N PHE A 54 27.33 2.29 -11.70
CA PHE A 54 26.44 1.35 -12.38
C PHE A 54 26.80 1.16 -13.86
N CYS A 55 26.99 2.24 -14.60
CA CYS A 55 27.22 2.19 -16.05
C CYS A 55 28.61 2.66 -16.50
N ARG A 56 29.45 3.15 -15.56
CA ARG A 56 30.81 3.66 -15.82
C ARG A 56 30.91 4.87 -16.75
N GLU A 57 29.80 5.54 -17.05
CA GLU A 57 29.84 6.82 -17.76
C GLU A 57 30.48 7.89 -16.89
N THR A 58 31.40 8.66 -17.48
CA THR A 58 32.16 9.69 -16.76
C THR A 58 31.30 10.91 -16.47
N PHE A 59 31.46 11.51 -15.30
CA PHE A 59 30.75 12.73 -14.92
C PHE A 59 31.63 13.67 -14.10
N THR A 60 31.26 14.95 -14.03
CA THR A 60 31.91 15.98 -13.22
C THR A 60 30.97 16.52 -12.16
N GLY A 61 31.48 17.14 -11.10
CA GLY A 61 30.65 17.76 -10.05
C GLY A 61 29.63 18.78 -10.62
N ASP A 62 30.04 19.54 -11.63
CA ASP A 62 29.19 20.56 -12.28
C ASP A 62 28.07 19.97 -13.12
N SER A 63 28.18 18.69 -13.50
CA SER A 63 27.18 17.98 -14.30
C SER A 63 26.07 17.34 -13.45
N VAL A 64 26.23 17.34 -12.12
CA VAL A 64 25.24 16.81 -11.17
C VAL A 64 24.06 17.79 -11.08
N ARG A 65 22.83 17.26 -11.11
CA ARG A 65 21.59 18.06 -11.04
C ARG A 65 20.70 17.57 -9.90
N MET A 66 20.24 18.48 -9.06
CA MET A 66 19.28 18.16 -8.00
C MET A 66 17.92 17.80 -8.61
N ILE A 67 17.36 16.67 -8.19
CA ILE A 67 15.97 16.32 -8.53
C ILE A 67 15.08 16.96 -7.47
N ARG A 68 14.21 17.87 -7.89
CA ARG A 68 13.22 18.46 -6.99
C ARG A 68 12.16 17.41 -6.65
N ILE A 69 12.15 16.99 -5.39
CA ILE A 69 11.08 16.19 -4.81
C ILE A 69 10.30 17.10 -3.87
N ASP A 70 8.99 17.16 -4.08
CA ASP A 70 8.09 17.75 -3.10
C ASP A 70 7.84 16.70 -2.02
N PHE A 71 8.67 16.74 -0.97
CA PHE A 71 8.39 16.02 0.28
C PHE A 71 7.14 16.65 0.89
N SER A 72 5.97 16.23 0.42
CA SER A 72 4.72 16.59 1.07
C SER A 72 4.72 15.87 2.40
N PRO A 73 4.88 16.57 3.54
CA PRO A 73 4.68 15.93 4.82
C PRO A 73 3.23 15.44 4.78
N SER A 74 3.02 14.14 4.91
CA SER A 74 1.69 13.53 4.88
C SER A 74 0.74 14.29 5.81
N GLY A 75 -0.12 15.14 5.23
CA GLY A 75 -1.09 15.95 5.97
C GLY A 75 -1.34 17.32 5.33
N SER A 76 -2.50 17.46 4.68
CA SER A 76 -3.03 18.67 4.03
C SER A 76 -2.26 19.16 2.81
N GLY A 77 -2.63 18.62 1.64
CA GLY A 77 -2.58 19.41 0.42
C GLY A 77 -3.37 20.71 0.59
N TRP A 78 -3.17 21.63 -0.36
CA TRP A 78 -3.56 23.05 -0.38
C TRP A 78 -2.44 24.00 0.08
N THR A 79 -1.35 24.01 -0.69
CA THR A 79 -0.57 25.23 -0.89
C THR A 79 -1.41 26.22 -1.70
N THR A 80 -2.30 26.95 -1.01
CA THR A 80 -2.82 28.22 -1.51
C THR A 80 -1.62 29.13 -1.75
N PRO A 81 -1.51 29.83 -2.91
CA PRO A 81 -0.49 30.84 -3.10
C PRO A 81 -0.60 31.85 -1.97
N LYS A 82 0.47 32.07 -1.20
CA LYS A 82 0.55 33.18 -0.25
C LYS A 82 0.48 34.47 -1.05
N GLN A 83 -0.74 34.97 -1.24
CA GLN A 83 -0.99 36.33 -1.68
C GLN A 83 -0.41 37.24 -0.59
N GLN A 84 0.66 37.95 -0.91
CA GLN A 84 1.22 38.99 -0.05
C GLN A 84 0.12 40.01 0.21
N CYS A 85 -0.38 40.06 1.45
CA CYS A 85 -1.24 41.14 1.90
C CYS A 85 -0.42 42.45 1.87
N ILE A 86 -0.83 43.36 0.99
CA ILE A 86 -0.40 44.74 0.97
C ILE A 86 -1.01 45.41 2.22
N PRO A 87 -0.20 45.99 3.13
CA PRO A 87 -0.72 46.79 4.24
C PRO A 87 -1.14 48.17 3.73
N GLY A 88 -2.40 48.52 3.93
CA GLY A 88 -2.86 49.92 3.86
C GLY A 88 -3.89 50.19 2.78
N VAL A 89 -5.17 49.97 3.10
CA VAL A 89 -6.32 50.54 2.36
C VAL A 89 -7.42 50.87 3.38
N TYR A 90 -7.23 52.05 3.99
CA TYR A 90 -8.20 53.08 4.39
C TYR A 90 -9.55 52.66 5.01
N ASP A 91 -9.67 53.00 6.30
CA ASP A 91 -10.90 53.48 6.94
C ASP A 91 -11.62 54.49 6.04
N ASN A 92 -12.90 54.23 5.73
CA ASN A 92 -13.84 55.29 5.39
C ASN A 92 -15.11 55.05 6.18
N ILE A 93 -15.15 55.75 7.30
CA ILE A 93 -16.33 56.14 8.04
C ILE A 93 -17.12 57.06 7.12
N VAL A 94 -18.32 56.65 6.73
CA VAL A 94 -19.36 57.60 6.32
C VAL A 94 -20.57 57.32 7.19
N ASP A 95 -20.87 58.37 7.94
CA ASP A 95 -21.96 58.55 8.86
C ASP A 95 -23.22 58.97 8.11
N ASP A 96 -24.33 58.77 8.80
CA ASP A 96 -25.54 59.59 8.77
C ASP A 96 -26.72 59.21 7.85
N THR A 97 -27.91 59.26 8.46
CA THR A 97 -29.28 58.96 7.99
C THR A 97 -29.56 57.45 7.87
N GLU A 98 -30.43 56.76 8.65
CA GLU A 98 -31.85 57.00 8.96
C GLU A 98 -32.27 56.29 10.29
N ASP A 99 -32.89 57.02 11.22
CA ASP A 99 -32.89 56.75 12.68
C ASP A 99 -33.97 55.79 13.25
N ASP A 100 -34.66 54.99 12.43
CA ASP A 100 -35.67 54.04 12.97
C ASP A 100 -35.51 52.58 12.46
N VAL A 101 -34.49 52.34 11.62
CA VAL A 101 -34.05 50.99 11.17
C VAL A 101 -32.76 50.55 11.89
N LEU A 102 -32.10 51.47 12.62
CA LEU A 102 -30.79 51.25 13.26
C LEU A 102 -30.83 50.24 14.42
N VAL A 103 -31.95 50.09 15.13
CA VAL A 103 -32.02 49.19 16.29
C VAL A 103 -31.95 47.71 15.87
N SER A 104 -32.49 47.36 14.70
CA SER A 104 -32.43 46.00 14.14
C SER A 104 -31.04 45.67 13.56
N GLY A 105 -30.36 46.65 12.97
CA GLY A 105 -29.00 46.48 12.44
C GLY A 105 -27.93 46.29 13.53
N LEU A 106 -28.12 46.89 14.71
CA LEU A 106 -27.17 46.73 15.81
C LEU A 106 -27.20 45.30 16.40
N LYS A 107 -28.39 44.70 16.56
CA LYS A 107 -28.53 43.33 17.08
C LYS A 107 -27.91 42.30 16.14
N THR A 108 -28.17 42.41 14.84
CA THR A 108 -27.59 41.49 13.84
C THR A 108 -26.05 41.57 13.81
N ARG A 109 -25.49 42.78 13.95
CA ARG A 109 -24.03 42.97 14.02
C ARG A 109 -23.41 42.37 15.28
N THR A 110 -24.08 42.43 16.43
CA THR A 110 -23.57 41.81 17.67
C THR A 110 -23.64 40.29 17.58
N ASP A 111 -24.72 39.74 17.03
CA ASP A 111 -24.90 38.30 16.89
C ASP A 111 -23.85 37.69 15.94
N ALA A 112 -23.53 38.38 14.84
CA ALA A 112 -22.45 37.99 13.94
C ALA A 112 -21.09 37.87 14.67
N LYS A 113 -20.73 38.87 15.49
CA LYS A 113 -19.48 38.85 16.27
C LYS A 113 -19.45 37.70 17.28
N VAL A 114 -20.59 37.38 17.89
CA VAL A 114 -20.70 36.24 18.82
C VAL A 114 -20.45 34.93 18.09
N LEU A 115 -21.03 34.76 16.89
CA LEU A 115 -20.80 33.58 16.04
C LEU A 115 -19.34 33.46 15.58
N GLU A 116 -18.71 34.56 15.16
CA GLU A 116 -17.28 34.58 14.83
C GLU A 116 -16.42 34.15 16.01
N HIS A 117 -16.72 34.64 17.22
CA HIS A 117 -15.99 34.24 18.41
C HIS A 117 -16.22 32.76 18.76
N LYS A 118 -17.44 32.23 18.57
CA LYS A 118 -17.73 30.79 18.72
C LYS A 118 -16.93 29.95 17.74
N VAL A 119 -16.85 30.35 16.46
CA VAL A 119 -16.01 29.69 15.45
C VAL A 119 -14.54 29.68 15.89
N ALA A 120 -14.00 30.84 16.28
CA ALA A 120 -12.62 30.94 16.74
C ALA A 120 -12.33 30.05 17.97
N ARG A 121 -13.28 30.00 18.92
CA ARG A 121 -13.17 29.16 20.12
C ARG A 121 -13.19 27.67 19.79
N ILE A 122 -14.06 27.24 18.89
CA ILE A 122 -14.14 25.85 18.42
C ILE A 122 -12.86 25.47 17.65
N ALA A 123 -12.33 26.37 16.83
CA ALA A 123 -11.09 26.16 16.11
C ALA A 123 -9.85 26.06 17.02
N ALA A 124 -9.86 26.77 18.16
CA ALA A 124 -8.74 26.77 19.11
C ALA A 124 -8.71 25.53 20.04
N LYS A 125 -9.81 24.77 20.14
CA LYS A 125 -9.91 23.60 21.02
C LYS A 125 -10.13 22.31 20.24
N LYS A 126 -9.82 21.17 20.85
CA LYS A 126 -10.30 19.87 20.37
C LYS A 126 -11.80 19.78 20.66
N CYS A 127 -12.61 20.00 19.63
CA CYS A 127 -14.06 19.93 19.70
C CYS A 127 -14.57 18.56 19.22
N SER A 128 -15.74 18.16 19.71
CA SER A 128 -16.42 16.97 19.20
C SER A 128 -17.13 17.26 17.87
N VAL A 129 -17.46 16.21 17.12
CA VAL A 129 -18.18 16.34 15.83
C VAL A 129 -19.57 16.94 16.05
N GLU A 130 -20.20 16.62 17.17
CA GLU A 130 -21.51 17.16 17.57
C GLU A 130 -21.43 18.66 17.87
N GLU A 131 -20.36 19.12 18.52
CA GLU A 131 -20.14 20.56 18.75
C GLU A 131 -19.96 21.32 17.42
N VAL A 132 -19.18 20.76 16.50
CA VAL A 132 -18.97 21.31 15.15
C VAL A 132 -20.29 21.34 14.36
N GLN A 133 -21.10 20.28 14.45
CA GLN A 133 -22.40 20.18 13.78
C GLN A 133 -23.43 21.16 14.36
N ALA A 134 -23.46 21.32 15.68
CA ALA A 134 -24.32 22.30 16.35
C ALA A 134 -23.98 23.73 15.92
N LEU A 135 -22.68 24.09 15.91
CA LEU A 135 -22.24 25.40 15.44
C LEU A 135 -22.56 25.62 13.95
N HIS A 136 -22.34 24.62 13.10
CA HIS A 136 -22.69 24.71 11.67
C HIS A 136 -24.19 24.97 11.47
N LYS A 137 -25.06 24.31 12.27
CA LYS A 137 -26.51 24.53 12.22
C LYS A 137 -26.88 25.94 12.68
N GLU A 138 -26.29 26.42 13.78
CA GLU A 138 -26.51 27.78 14.29
C GLU A 138 -26.09 28.83 13.25
N LEU A 139 -24.93 28.65 12.60
CA LEU A 139 -24.47 29.52 11.52
C LEU A 139 -25.41 29.51 10.30
N GLN A 140 -25.87 28.33 9.88
CA GLN A 140 -26.81 28.20 8.76
C GLN A 140 -28.15 28.88 9.06
N GLU A 141 -28.70 28.70 10.26
CA GLU A 141 -29.94 29.34 10.69
C GLU A 141 -29.79 30.87 10.77
N TRP A 142 -28.66 31.36 11.26
CA TRP A 142 -28.40 32.80 11.26
C TRP A 142 -28.28 33.36 9.84
N LEU A 143 -27.60 32.65 8.93
CA LEU A 143 -27.42 33.06 7.53
C LEU A 143 -28.73 33.02 6.71
N THR A 144 -29.68 32.13 7.03
CA THR A 144 -30.97 32.07 6.33
C THR A 144 -31.88 33.24 6.71
N VAL A 145 -31.82 33.67 7.97
CA VAL A 145 -32.55 34.84 8.48
C VAL A 145 -31.90 36.15 8.02
N ASN A 146 -30.57 36.22 7.99
CA ASN A 146 -29.81 37.44 7.72
C ASN A 146 -29.11 37.39 6.35
N LYS A 147 -29.84 37.70 5.28
CA LYS A 147 -29.33 37.73 3.89
C LYS A 147 -28.40 38.92 3.57
N ILE A 148 -27.59 39.39 4.52
CA ILE A 148 -27.09 40.77 4.52
C ILE A 148 -25.57 40.86 4.34
N GLY A 149 -25.17 41.37 3.17
CA GLY A 149 -23.96 42.17 2.93
C GLY A 149 -22.59 41.48 3.05
N ASP A 150 -21.53 42.23 2.71
CA ASP A 150 -20.15 41.73 2.60
C ASP A 150 -19.59 41.09 3.88
N LYS A 151 -20.10 41.45 5.07
CA LYS A 151 -19.71 40.83 6.34
C LYS A 151 -20.26 39.41 6.52
N ALA A 152 -21.30 39.03 5.79
CA ALA A 152 -21.76 37.64 5.76
C ALA A 152 -20.78 36.72 5.03
N THR A 153 -19.82 37.24 4.26
CA THR A 153 -18.87 36.42 3.50
C THR A 153 -17.94 35.59 4.40
N SER A 154 -17.47 36.14 5.53
CA SER A 154 -16.61 35.43 6.50
C SER A 154 -17.34 34.28 7.20
N LEU A 155 -18.56 34.55 7.67
CA LEU A 155 -19.42 33.55 8.32
C LEU A 155 -19.92 32.51 7.32
N HIS A 156 -20.22 32.91 6.09
CA HIS A 156 -20.58 31.99 5.00
C HIS A 156 -19.42 31.04 4.67
N LEU A 157 -18.20 31.58 4.53
CA LEU A 157 -17.00 30.76 4.33
C LEU A 157 -16.79 29.80 5.51
N SER A 158 -16.97 30.29 6.73
CA SER A 158 -16.87 29.45 7.94
C SER A 158 -17.90 28.32 7.92
N ALA A 159 -19.15 28.60 7.52
CA ALA A 159 -20.18 27.57 7.39
C ALA A 159 -19.82 26.54 6.30
N LEU A 160 -19.32 26.97 5.13
CA LEU A 160 -18.87 26.07 4.07
C LEU A 160 -17.70 25.20 4.54
N LEU A 161 -16.73 25.77 5.26
CA LEU A 161 -15.60 25.03 5.80
C LEU A 161 -16.05 23.98 6.82
N LEU A 162 -16.94 24.34 7.76
CA LEU A 162 -17.48 23.39 8.73
C LEU A 162 -18.27 22.27 8.05
N ARG A 163 -19.05 22.58 7.00
CA ARG A 163 -19.73 21.57 6.18
C ARG A 163 -18.72 20.61 5.54
N ALA A 164 -17.64 21.12 4.96
CA ALA A 164 -16.60 20.30 4.34
C ALA A 164 -15.90 19.39 5.37
N ILE A 165 -15.61 19.91 6.57
CA ILE A 165 -15.05 19.12 7.67
C ILE A 165 -16.00 17.98 8.06
N LEU A 166 -17.29 18.26 8.22
CA LEU A 166 -18.29 17.24 8.55
C LEU A 166 -18.42 16.17 7.45
N MET A 167 -18.45 16.58 6.17
CA MET A 167 -18.48 15.64 5.05
C MET A 167 -17.23 14.75 5.01
N ASN A 168 -16.04 15.34 5.21
CA ASN A 168 -14.79 14.58 5.28
C ASN A 168 -14.78 13.60 6.46
N HIS A 169 -15.32 14.00 7.62
CA HIS A 169 -15.45 13.12 8.77
C HIS A 169 -16.35 11.92 8.46
N VAL A 170 -17.52 12.14 7.84
CA VAL A 170 -18.43 11.05 7.43
C VAL A 170 -17.73 10.11 6.45
N ALA A 171 -17.12 10.65 5.39
CA ALA A 171 -16.39 9.86 4.40
C ALA A 171 -15.26 9.03 5.03
N HIS A 172 -14.47 9.63 5.94
CA HIS A 172 -13.42 8.91 6.67
C HIS A 172 -13.99 7.82 7.57
N SER A 173 -15.11 8.08 8.27
CA SER A 173 -15.76 7.11 9.13
C SER A 173 -16.31 5.91 8.33
N GLU A 174 -16.87 6.14 7.16
CA GLU A 174 -17.37 5.11 6.25
C GLU A 174 -16.22 4.31 5.64
N ALA A 175 -15.18 4.99 5.15
CA ALA A 175 -13.97 4.35 4.65
C ALA A 175 -13.32 3.46 5.71
N THR A 176 -13.23 3.93 6.96
CA THR A 176 -12.68 3.15 8.08
C THR A 176 -13.53 1.92 8.38
N LYS A 177 -14.87 2.06 8.40
CA LYS A 177 -15.79 0.93 8.58
C LYS A 177 -15.66 -0.10 7.45
N SER A 178 -15.63 0.37 6.21
CA SER A 178 -15.45 -0.46 5.01
C SER A 178 -14.11 -1.21 5.06
N SER A 179 -13.01 -0.52 5.37
CA SER A 179 -11.68 -1.12 5.52
C SER A 179 -11.67 -2.23 6.59
N ARG A 180 -12.27 -2.00 7.76
CA ARG A 180 -12.37 -3.03 8.83
C ARG A 180 -13.25 -4.20 8.46
N SER A 181 -14.24 -3.99 7.59
CA SER A 181 -15.09 -5.07 7.07
C SER A 181 -14.33 -5.92 6.06
N ALA A 182 -13.62 -5.27 5.13
CA ALA A 182 -12.77 -5.95 4.15
C ALA A 182 -11.65 -6.74 4.82
N GLU A 183 -11.01 -6.16 5.84
CA GLU A 183 -9.97 -6.83 6.63
C GLU A 183 -10.51 -8.11 7.30
N ARG A 184 -11.69 -8.05 7.91
CA ARG A 184 -12.34 -9.23 8.50
C ARG A 184 -12.63 -10.31 7.46
N LEU A 185 -13.21 -9.93 6.32
CA LEU A 185 -13.48 -10.87 5.23
C LEU A 185 -12.22 -11.56 4.72
N LEU A 186 -11.13 -10.81 4.52
CA LEU A 186 -9.86 -11.38 4.08
C LEU A 186 -9.24 -12.31 5.13
N ARG A 187 -9.35 -11.97 6.42
CA ARG A 187 -8.92 -12.87 7.51
C ARG A 187 -9.70 -14.18 7.51
N ASP A 188 -11.03 -14.11 7.37
CA ASP A 188 -11.87 -15.30 7.29
C ASP A 188 -11.51 -16.17 6.07
N GLN A 189 -11.20 -15.56 4.92
CA GLN A 189 -10.73 -16.28 3.73
C GLN A 189 -9.38 -16.97 3.94
N VAL A 190 -8.45 -16.31 4.63
CA VAL A 190 -7.15 -16.92 4.99
C VAL A 190 -7.35 -18.12 5.89
N GLU A 191 -8.19 -18.01 6.94
CA GLU A 191 -8.50 -19.12 7.85
C GLU A 191 -9.15 -20.30 7.10
N GLN A 192 -10.10 -20.03 6.21
CA GLN A 192 -10.72 -21.06 5.36
C GLN A 192 -9.71 -21.75 4.45
N ALA A 193 -8.80 -20.99 3.83
CA ALA A 193 -7.76 -21.52 2.97
C ALA A 193 -6.76 -22.40 3.76
N GLU A 194 -6.40 -21.98 4.97
CA GLU A 194 -5.54 -22.76 5.88
C GLU A 194 -6.21 -24.06 6.33
N ALA A 195 -7.50 -24.03 6.67
CA ALA A 195 -8.26 -25.23 7.01
C ALA A 195 -8.38 -26.20 5.82
N ALA A 196 -8.64 -25.67 4.62
CA ALA A 196 -8.69 -26.46 3.39
C ALA A 196 -7.33 -27.10 3.07
N LYS A 197 -6.24 -26.34 3.22
CA LYS A 197 -4.87 -26.85 3.08
C LYS A 197 -4.59 -27.97 4.07
N ALA A 198 -4.93 -27.79 5.35
CA ALA A 198 -4.73 -28.81 6.37
C ALA A 198 -5.48 -30.11 6.04
N LYS A 199 -6.70 -30.00 5.52
CA LYS A 199 -7.47 -31.17 5.04
C LYS A 199 -6.77 -31.87 3.88
N LEU A 200 -6.37 -31.14 2.85
CA LEU A 200 -5.64 -31.72 1.70
C LEU A 200 -4.33 -32.37 2.13
N ASP A 201 -3.59 -31.78 3.07
CA ASP A 201 -2.36 -32.37 3.61
C ASP A 201 -2.63 -33.70 4.35
N THR A 202 -3.76 -33.83 5.06
CA THR A 202 -4.15 -35.11 5.67
C THR A 202 -4.54 -36.17 4.64
N GLU A 203 -5.27 -35.80 3.59
CA GLU A 203 -5.66 -36.70 2.51
C GLU A 203 -4.42 -37.19 1.74
N LEU A 204 -3.49 -36.28 1.43
CA LEU A 204 -2.24 -36.59 0.76
C LEU A 204 -1.39 -37.57 1.59
N ARG A 205 -1.28 -37.35 2.91
CA ARG A 205 -0.61 -38.30 3.82
C ARG A 205 -1.29 -39.67 3.82
N SER A 206 -2.62 -39.72 3.84
CA SER A 206 -3.38 -40.97 3.78
C SER A 206 -3.11 -41.73 2.47
N LEU A 207 -3.16 -41.05 1.32
CA LEU A 207 -2.89 -41.64 0.02
C LEU A 207 -1.46 -42.16 -0.10
N ARG A 208 -0.46 -41.41 0.41
CA ARG A 208 0.94 -41.88 0.46
C ARG A 208 1.08 -43.16 1.28
N SER A 209 0.39 -43.24 2.42
CA SER A 209 0.40 -44.44 3.27
C SER A 209 -0.22 -45.64 2.56
N GLN A 210 -1.37 -45.46 1.91
CA GLN A 210 -2.05 -46.52 1.14
C GLN A 210 -1.18 -47.02 -0.02
N PHE A 211 -0.58 -46.10 -0.79
CA PHE A 211 0.32 -46.47 -1.89
C PHE A 211 1.54 -47.25 -1.39
N SER A 212 2.14 -46.81 -0.28
CA SER A 212 3.26 -47.53 0.35
C SER A 212 2.86 -48.94 0.79
N GLN A 213 1.65 -49.11 1.34
CA GLN A 213 1.13 -50.42 1.74
C GLN A 213 0.93 -51.33 0.52
N THR A 214 0.24 -50.87 -0.52
CA THR A 214 0.01 -51.66 -1.74
C THR A 214 1.32 -52.02 -2.44
N ALA A 215 2.32 -51.14 -2.40
CA ALA A 215 3.66 -51.43 -2.92
C ALA A 215 4.34 -52.56 -2.14
N GLN A 216 4.25 -52.55 -0.80
CA GLN A 216 4.77 -53.64 0.04
C GLN A 216 4.05 -54.97 -0.21
N GLU A 217 2.71 -54.96 -0.31
CA GLU A 217 1.91 -56.14 -0.66
C GLU A 217 2.32 -56.72 -2.02
N SER A 218 2.54 -55.85 -3.01
CA SER A 218 2.99 -56.26 -4.35
C SER A 218 4.38 -56.91 -4.31
N LEU A 219 5.31 -56.37 -3.52
CA LEU A 219 6.63 -56.97 -3.31
C LEU A 219 6.53 -58.32 -2.60
N HIS A 220 5.67 -58.42 -1.59
CA HIS A 220 5.42 -59.66 -0.86
C HIS A 220 4.86 -60.75 -1.79
N LEU A 221 3.83 -60.45 -2.58
CA LEU A 221 3.25 -61.39 -3.55
C LEU A 221 4.27 -61.82 -4.61
N ARG A 222 5.12 -60.91 -5.10
CA ARG A 222 6.22 -61.24 -6.03
C ARG A 222 7.22 -62.21 -5.40
N SER A 223 7.53 -62.03 -4.12
CA SER A 223 8.42 -62.95 -3.39
C SER A 223 7.81 -64.34 -3.24
N GLU A 224 6.52 -64.43 -2.91
CA GLU A 224 5.79 -65.71 -2.81
C GLU A 224 5.69 -66.41 -4.17
N LEU A 225 5.34 -65.68 -5.24
CA LEU A 225 5.37 -66.22 -6.61
C LEU A 225 6.76 -66.74 -7.00
N SER A 226 7.82 -66.03 -6.63
CA SER A 226 9.19 -66.48 -6.87
C SER A 226 9.50 -67.77 -6.11
N ARG A 227 9.02 -67.92 -4.87
CA ARG A 227 9.16 -69.17 -4.09
C ARG A 227 8.43 -70.34 -4.76
N TYR A 228 7.19 -70.16 -5.22
CA TYR A 228 6.46 -71.19 -5.95
C TYR A 228 7.15 -71.55 -7.27
N THR A 229 7.66 -70.56 -7.98
CA THR A 229 8.44 -70.77 -9.22
C THR A 229 9.68 -71.61 -8.93
N TRP A 230 10.42 -71.31 -7.86
CA TRP A 230 11.57 -72.12 -7.42
C TRP A 230 11.18 -73.55 -7.04
N VAL A 231 10.09 -73.74 -6.29
CA VAL A 231 9.59 -75.08 -5.93
C VAL A 231 9.21 -75.88 -7.18
N LEU A 232 8.57 -75.25 -8.18
CA LEU A 232 8.25 -75.89 -9.45
C LEU A 232 9.49 -76.23 -10.29
N LEU A 233 10.52 -75.39 -10.27
CA LEU A 233 11.79 -75.63 -10.99
C LEU A 233 12.66 -76.71 -10.32
N THR A 234 12.65 -76.80 -9.00
CA THR A 234 13.54 -77.70 -8.23
C THR A 234 12.87 -79.00 -7.77
N GLY A 235 11.54 -79.04 -7.72
CA GLY A 235 10.78 -80.26 -7.47
C GLY A 235 10.78 -81.14 -8.72
N ALA A 236 11.59 -82.19 -8.80
CA ALA A 236 11.31 -83.46 -8.11
C ALA A 236 9.99 -84.13 -8.53
N PHE A 237 9.46 -83.83 -9.72
CA PHE A 237 8.70 -84.82 -10.47
C PHE A 237 9.68 -85.86 -11.03
N SER A 238 10.08 -86.81 -10.18
CA SER A 238 10.62 -88.10 -10.60
C SER A 238 9.47 -88.98 -11.14
N ILE A 239 8.74 -88.48 -12.13
CA ILE A 239 7.81 -89.28 -12.92
C ILE A 239 8.43 -89.34 -14.30
N GLY A 240 9.06 -90.48 -14.58
CA GLY A 240 9.63 -90.74 -15.89
C GLY A 240 8.53 -90.73 -16.95
N ASP A 241 8.69 -89.88 -17.95
CA ASP A 241 8.46 -90.27 -19.34
C ASP A 241 9.10 -89.23 -20.28
N PRO A 242 10.08 -89.61 -21.11
CA PRO A 242 10.74 -88.71 -22.03
C PRO A 242 10.03 -88.75 -23.39
N HIS A 243 9.10 -87.82 -23.66
CA HIS A 243 8.75 -87.53 -25.04
C HIS A 243 8.22 -86.09 -25.24
N ILE A 244 9.10 -85.26 -25.81
CA ILE A 244 8.83 -84.25 -26.85
C ILE A 244 7.91 -83.06 -26.50
N ALA A 245 8.49 -81.85 -26.48
CA ALA A 245 8.38 -80.87 -27.58
C ALA A 245 9.05 -79.54 -27.17
N GLN A 246 10.10 -79.14 -27.90
CA GLN A 246 10.65 -77.78 -27.84
C GLN A 246 9.64 -76.79 -28.41
N VAL A 247 9.23 -75.81 -27.61
CA VAL A 247 8.58 -74.59 -28.09
C VAL A 247 9.45 -73.41 -27.67
N GLN A 248 10.20 -72.85 -28.62
CA GLN A 248 10.87 -71.56 -28.49
C GLN A 248 9.80 -70.47 -28.52
N GLY A 249 9.46 -69.92 -27.36
CA GLY A 249 8.65 -68.71 -27.24
C GLY A 249 9.53 -67.55 -26.81
N ASP A 250 9.86 -66.65 -27.73
CA ASP A 250 10.55 -65.39 -27.46
C ASP A 250 9.69 -64.50 -26.54
N PHE A 251 10.05 -64.44 -25.26
CA PHE A 251 9.40 -63.57 -24.28
C PHE A 251 10.13 -62.23 -24.21
N SER A 252 9.76 -61.30 -25.09
CA SER A 252 10.25 -59.93 -25.08
C SER A 252 9.69 -59.17 -23.86
N TYR A 253 10.58 -58.85 -22.92
CA TYR A 253 10.30 -58.11 -21.70
C TYR A 253 10.15 -56.62 -22.01
N VAL A 254 8.92 -56.08 -21.94
CA VAL A 254 8.67 -54.64 -22.10
C VAL A 254 8.92 -53.95 -20.75
N SER A 255 10.03 -53.24 -20.64
CA SER A 255 10.36 -52.39 -19.49
C SER A 255 9.67 -51.03 -19.61
N TYR A 256 8.68 -50.78 -18.77
CA TYR A 256 8.09 -49.45 -18.62
C TYR A 256 8.91 -48.63 -17.62
N SER A 257 9.66 -47.64 -18.11
CA SER A 257 10.31 -46.62 -17.28
C SER A 257 9.27 -45.62 -16.80
N VAL A 258 8.98 -45.61 -15.49
CA VAL A 258 8.12 -44.60 -14.86
C VAL A 258 8.95 -43.33 -14.68
N SER A 259 8.66 -42.29 -15.46
CA SER A 259 9.21 -40.95 -15.24
C SER A 259 8.48 -40.28 -14.07
N THR A 260 9.20 -40.02 -12.99
CA THR A 260 8.78 -39.13 -11.91
C THR A 260 9.06 -37.68 -12.33
N ALA A 261 8.00 -36.88 -12.41
CA ALA A 261 8.06 -35.42 -12.57
C ALA A 261 7.97 -34.74 -11.20
#